data_AF-A0A3B5Q3V3-F1
#
_entry.id   AF-A0A3B5Q3V3-F1
#
_cell.length_a   1.000
_cell.length_b   1.000
_cell.length_c   1.000
_cell.angle_alpha   90.00
_cell.angle_beta   90.00
_cell.angle_gamma   90.00
#
_symmetry.space_group_name_H-M   'P 1'
#
loop_
_entity.id
_entity.type
_entity.pdbx_description
1 polymer ?
#
loop_
_entity_poly.entity_id
_entity_poly.type
_entity_poly.pdbx_seq_one_letter_code
_entity_poly.pdbx_strand_id
1 'polypeptide(L)' 'MESSGEGSVHYDCWNESNINMNVEASESTTRRLYNRLCIGNTGIALKALGALAALVGIYFIGYVTGYYVHRCP' A
#
# COMPACT_ATOMS: atom_id res chain seq x y z
N MET A 1 45.88 48.29 0.37
CA MET A 1 44.63 48.11 1.14
C MET A 1 43.53 48.28 0.14
N GLU A 2 42.77 47.23 -0.16
CA GLU A 2 41.41 47.37 -0.68
C GLU A 2 40.63 46.19 -0.10
N SER A 3 39.77 46.50 0.86
CA SER A 3 39.01 45.54 1.65
C SER A 3 37.72 45.20 0.93
N SER A 4 37.73 44.19 0.07
CA SER A 4 36.51 43.64 -0.55
C SER A 4 35.99 42.47 0.28
N GLY A 5 35.53 42.78 1.50
CA GLY A 5 34.74 41.86 2.30
C GLY A 5 33.33 41.74 1.70
N GLU A 6 33.21 41.17 0.50
CA GLU A 6 31.92 40.70 0.02
C GLU A 6 31.64 39.39 0.75
N GLY A 7 30.84 39.51 1.82
CA GLY A 7 30.12 38.37 2.38
C GLY A 7 29.22 37.81 1.29
N SER A 8 29.76 36.91 0.47
CA SER A 8 28.99 36.17 -0.52
C SER A 8 28.10 35.22 0.26
N VAL A 9 26.87 35.65 0.54
CA VAL A 9 25.81 34.73 0.94
C VAL A 9 25.61 33.82 -0.27
N HIS A 10 26.31 32.69 -0.27
CA HIS A 10 26.17 31.67 -1.28
C HIS A 10 24.84 30.98 -1.01
N TYR A 11 23.81 31.37 -1.75
CA TYR A 11 22.61 30.59 -1.80
C TYR A 11 22.96 29.33 -2.60
N ASP A 12 22.77 28.15 -2.01
CA ASP A 12 22.74 26.90 -2.75
C ASP A 12 21.58 26.97 -3.74
N CYS A 13 21.85 27.54 -4.91
CA CYS A 13 20.91 27.56 -6.02
C CYS A 13 20.69 26.10 -6.47
N TRP A 14 19.43 25.78 -6.74
CA TRP A 14 18.99 24.48 -7.22
C TRP A 14 19.86 23.98 -8.40
N ASN A 15 20.61 22.89 -8.21
CA ASN A 15 21.58 22.36 -9.18
C ASN A 15 21.50 20.84 -9.30
N GLU A 16 21.74 20.28 -10.49
CA GLU A 16 21.64 18.83 -10.79
C GLU A 16 22.38 17.94 -9.77
N SER A 17 23.51 18.42 -9.23
CA SER A 17 24.31 17.70 -8.23
C SER A 17 23.69 17.67 -6.82
N ASN A 18 22.76 18.58 -6.50
CA ASN A 18 22.10 18.67 -5.19
C ASN A 18 20.67 18.09 -5.20
N ILE A 19 20.10 17.86 -6.38
CA ILE A 19 18.75 17.31 -6.57
C ILE A 19 18.81 15.79 -6.71
N ASN A 20 19.21 15.10 -5.64
CA ASN A 20 18.99 13.65 -5.57
C ASN A 20 17.60 13.37 -5.00
N MET A 21 16.56 13.61 -5.81
CA MET A 21 15.20 13.22 -5.44
C MET A 21 15.03 11.73 -5.70
N ASN A 22 15.51 10.90 -4.77
CA ASN A 22 15.26 9.46 -4.83
C ASN A 22 13.79 9.18 -4.51
N VAL A 23 12.94 9.27 -5.54
CA VAL A 23 11.50 9.02 -5.44
C VAL A 23 11.23 7.61 -4.89
N GLU A 24 12.10 6.64 -5.19
CA GLU A 24 12.00 5.29 -4.64
C GLU A 24 12.29 5.19 -3.13
N ALA A 25 13.11 6.09 -2.57
CA ALA A 25 13.31 6.18 -1.12
C ALA A 25 12.24 7.03 -0.42
N SER A 26 11.61 7.95 -1.16
CA SER A 26 10.51 8.78 -0.65
C SER A 26 9.16 8.04 -0.66
N GLU A 27 9.07 6.92 -1.38
CA GLU A 27 7.89 6.07 -1.33
C GLU A 27 7.85 5.31 0.00
N SER A 28 6.88 5.65 0.84
CA SER A 28 6.72 4.99 2.13
C SER A 28 6.62 3.47 1.95
N THR A 29 7.28 2.70 2.81
CA THR A 29 7.26 1.23 2.82
C THR A 29 5.83 0.69 2.73
N THR A 30 4.88 1.41 3.33
CA THR A 30 3.44 1.17 3.30
C THR A 30 2.84 1.25 1.89
N ARG A 31 3.23 2.23 1.07
CA ARG A 31 2.78 2.37 -0.33
C ARG A 31 3.33 1.25 -1.21
N ARG A 32 4.60 0.86 -1.03
CA ARG A 32 5.19 -0.29 -1.72
C ARG A 32 4.46 -1.60 -1.40
N LEU A 33 4.18 -1.83 -0.12
CA LEU A 33 3.38 -2.99 0.33
C LEU A 33 1.96 -2.97 -0.25
N TYR A 34 1.30 -1.81 -0.23
CA TYR A 34 -0.04 -1.65 -0.79
C TYR A 34 -0.09 -1.93 -2.30
N ASN A 35 0.84 -1.39 -3.09
CA ASN A 35 0.90 -1.67 -4.52
C ASN A 35 1.12 -3.16 -4.80
N ARG A 36 1.99 -3.82 -4.03
CA ARG A 36 2.30 -5.24 -4.21
C ARG A 36 1.14 -6.16 -3.82
N LEU A 37 0.41 -5.81 -2.76
CA LEU A 37 -0.68 -6.63 -2.20
C LEU A 37 -2.05 -6.32 -2.79
N CYS A 38 -2.29 -5.11 -3.29
CA CYS A 38 -3.62 -4.68 -3.74
C CYS A 38 -3.72 -4.41 -5.24
N ILE A 39 -2.61 -4.10 -5.93
CA ILE A 39 -2.63 -3.72 -7.36
C ILE A 39 -2.02 -4.82 -8.25
N GLY A 40 -1.12 -5.65 -7.72
CA GLY A 40 -0.56 -6.79 -8.46
C GLY A 40 -1.47 -8.03 -8.51
N ASN A 41 -1.04 -9.07 -9.26
CA ASN A 41 -1.73 -10.36 -9.35
C ASN A 41 -2.04 -10.98 -7.97
N THR A 42 -1.20 -10.71 -6.98
CA THR A 42 -1.41 -11.11 -5.58
C THR A 42 -2.70 -10.55 -4.99
N GLY A 43 -3.05 -9.30 -5.31
CA GLY A 43 -4.29 -8.67 -4.82
C GLY A 43 -5.54 -9.25 -5.44
N ILE A 44 -5.47 -9.62 -6.73
CA ILE A 44 -6.55 -10.33 -7.42
C ILE A 44 -6.75 -11.71 -6.79
N ALA A 45 -5.65 -12.45 -6.56
CA ALA A 45 -5.70 -13.76 -5.91
C ALA A 45 -6.29 -13.67 -4.49
N LEU A 46 -5.87 -12.69 -3.68
CA LEU A 46 -6.39 -12.49 -2.33
C LEU A 46 -7.89 -12.13 -2.33
N LYS A 47 -8.34 -11.26 -3.25
CA LYS A 47 -9.77 -10.97 -3.42
C LYS A 47 -10.58 -12.21 -3.80
N ALA A 48 -10.07 -13.01 -4.73
CA ALA A 48 -10.74 -14.24 -5.17
C ALA A 48 -10.85 -15.26 -4.02
N LEU A 49 -9.76 -15.48 -3.27
CA LEU A 49 -9.75 -16.33 -2.08
C LEU A 49 -10.73 -15.84 -1.01
N GLY A 50 -10.75 -14.53 -0.74
CA GLY A 50 -11.68 -13.93 0.21
C GLY A 50 -13.15 -14.11 -0.22
N ALA A 51 -13.46 -13.88 -1.50
CA ALA A 51 -14.80 -14.08 -2.03
C ALA A 51 -15.24 -15.55 -1.97
N LEU A 52 -14.34 -16.49 -2.29
CA LEU A 52 -14.59 -17.92 -2.19
C LEU A 52 -14.87 -18.33 -0.73
N ALA A 53 -14.04 -17.87 0.21
CA ALA A 53 -14.22 -18.14 1.63
C ALA A 53 -15.56 -17.60 2.17
N ALA A 54 -15.96 -16.40 1.75
CA ALA A 54 -17.25 -15.82 2.11
C ALA A 54 -18.44 -16.65 1.58
N LEU A 55 -18.38 -17.09 0.32
CA LEU A 55 -19.42 -17.94 -0.27
C LEU A 55 -19.54 -19.27 0.47
N VAL A 56 -18.40 -19.91 0.79
CA VAL A 56 -18.37 -21.14 1.58
C VAL A 56 -18.96 -20.91 2.97
N GLY A 57 -18.62 -19.79 3.62
CA GLY A 57 -19.18 -19.41 4.92
C GLY A 57 -20.70 -19.28 4.89
N ILE A 58 -21.25 -18.56 3.90
CA ILE A 58 -22.71 -18.41 3.74
C ILE A 58 -23.37 -19.76 3.48
N TYR A 59 -22.76 -20.61 2.66
CA TYR A 59 -23.26 -21.97 2.42
C TYR A 59 -23.33 -22.79 3.70
N PHE A 60 -22.27 -22.78 4.51
CA PHE A 60 -22.25 -23.49 5.80
C PHE A 60 -23.32 -22.95 6.75
N ILE A 61 -23.47 -21.63 6.86
CA ILE A 61 -24.52 -21.02 7.69
C ILE A 61 -25.89 -21.51 7.23
N GLY A 62 -26.19 -21.42 5.94
CA GLY A 62 -27.46 -21.88 5.38
C GLY A 62 -27.71 -23.38 5.60
N TYR A 63 -26.69 -24.21 5.39
CA TYR A 63 -26.76 -25.66 5.62
C TYR A 63 -27.05 -25.98 7.09
N VAL A 64 -26.33 -25.34 8.00
CA VAL A 64 -26.49 -25.53 9.44
C VAL A 64 -27.86 -25.04 9.91
N THR A 65 -28.27 -23.84 9.50
CA THR A 65 -29.60 -23.30 9.84
C THR A 65 -30.71 -24.18 9.29
N GLY A 66 -30.63 -24.62 8.02
CA GLY A 66 -31.60 -25.55 7.44
C GLY A 66 -31.63 -26.90 8.18
N TYR A 67 -30.47 -27.44 8.55
CA TYR A 67 -30.38 -28.67 9.32
C TYR A 67 -31.03 -28.55 10.69
N TYR A 68 -30.80 -27.45 11.41
CA TYR A 68 -31.37 -27.23 12.74
C TYR A 68 -32.87 -26.88 12.70
N VAL A 69 -33.35 -26.21 11.65
CA VAL A 69 -34.78 -25.89 11.47
C VAL A 69 -35.57 -27.13 11.05
N HIS A 70 -34.99 -28.01 10.21
CA HIS A 70 -35.64 -29.25 9.76
C HIS A 70 -35.44 -30.44 10.71
N ARG A 71 -34.52 -30.35 11.65
CA ARG A 71 -34.54 -31.23 12.83
C ARG A 71 -35.71 -30.81 13.72
N CYS A 72 -36.86 -31.45 13.53
CA CYS A 72 -37.82 -31.59 14.62
C CYS A 72 -37.18 -32.46 15.73
N PRO A 73 -37.45 -32.15 17.02
CA PRO A 73 -37.06 -32.99 18.15
C PRO A 73 -37.65 -34.40 18.07
#